data_AF-A0A1F6S0J6-F1
#
_entry.id   AF-A0A1F6S0J6-F1
#
_cell.length_a   1.000
_cell.length_b   1.000
_cell.length_c   1.000
_cell.angle_alpha   90.00
_cell.angle_beta   90.00
_cell.angle_gamma   90.00
#
_symmetry.space_group_name_H-M   'P 1'
#
loop_
_entity.id
_entity.type
_entity.pdbx_description
1 polymer ?
#
loop_
_entity_poly.entity_id
_entity_poly.type
_entity_poly.pdbx_seq_one_letter_code
_entity_poly.pdbx_strand_id
1 'polypeptide(L)'
;MEKLESDLEKFNRAREVHAAEHQRMIKAVDEYLEGQVTETESKEDILKKYFEEYEDIREVPLVKTMKTSDRMENLKRAIYMNEVRPLEKKKEKEKEETKKAA
;
A
#
# COMPACT_ATOMS: atom_id res chain seq x y z
N MET A 1 -32.37 1.30 21.57
CA MET A 1 -32.18 2.18 20.40
C MET A 1 -30.80 2.84 20.45
N GLU A 2 -30.36 3.40 21.59
CA GLU A 2 -29.01 4.01 21.77
C GLU A 2 -27.79 3.13 21.40
N LYS A 3 -27.82 1.81 21.65
CA LYS A 3 -26.68 0.92 21.31
C LYS A 3 -26.43 0.77 19.80
N LEU A 4 -27.50 0.81 18.99
CA LEU A 4 -27.39 0.68 17.54
C LEU A 4 -26.74 1.90 16.90
N GLU A 5 -27.04 3.10 17.41
CA GLU A 5 -26.42 4.35 16.96
C GLU A 5 -24.92 4.39 17.31
N SER A 6 -24.56 3.96 18.53
CA SER A 6 -23.15 3.87 18.96
C SER A 6 -22.32 2.87 18.15
N ASP A 7 -22.88 1.73 17.77
CA ASP A 7 -22.17 0.72 16.98
C ASP A 7 -22.06 1.13 15.50
N LEU A 8 -23.05 1.88 14.98
CA LEU A 8 -22.98 2.47 13.65
C LEU A 8 -21.88 3.54 13.56
N GLU A 9 -21.75 4.39 14.59
CA GLU A 9 -20.69 5.40 14.66
C GLU A 9 -19.29 4.79 14.77
N LYS A 10 -19.11 3.73 15.56
CA LYS A 10 -17.83 2.99 15.64
C LYS A 10 -17.46 2.36 14.30
N PHE A 11 -18.45 1.78 13.61
CA PHE A 11 -18.24 1.21 12.28
C PHE A 11 -17.86 2.29 11.26
N ASN A 12 -18.56 3.42 11.26
CA ASN A 12 -18.26 4.54 10.37
C ASN A 12 -16.87 5.11 10.62
N ARG A 13 -16.50 5.35 11.88
CA ARG A 13 -15.14 5.79 12.24
C ARG A 13 -14.08 4.78 11.83
N ALA A 14 -14.30 3.48 12.08
CA ALA A 14 -13.36 2.44 11.66
C ALA A 14 -13.17 2.41 10.14
N ARG A 15 -14.26 2.59 9.39
CA ARG A 15 -14.24 2.66 7.92
C ARG A 15 -13.52 3.91 7.41
N GLU A 16 -13.72 5.07 8.04
CA GLU A 16 -13.01 6.31 7.69
C GLU A 16 -11.50 6.20 7.96
N VAL A 17 -11.12 5.64 9.12
CA VAL A 17 -9.72 5.41 9.47
C VAL A 17 -9.07 4.44 8.47
N HIS A 18 -9.77 3.35 8.13
CA HIS A 18 -9.28 2.40 7.13
C HIS A 18 -9.15 3.03 5.74
N ALA A 19 -10.12 3.84 5.31
CA ALA A 19 -10.04 4.54 4.03
C ALA A 19 -8.86 5.52 3.97
N ALA A 20 -8.64 6.28 5.05
CA ALA A 20 -7.51 7.20 5.17
C ALA A 20 -6.17 6.45 5.18
N GLU A 21 -6.08 5.33 5.89
CA GLU A 21 -4.89 4.47 5.89
C GLU A 21 -4.62 3.89 4.48
N HIS A 22 -5.67 3.42 3.81
CA HIS A 22 -5.56 2.93 2.44
C HIS A 22 -5.07 4.02 1.47
N GLN A 23 -5.57 5.25 1.58
CA GLN A 23 -5.07 6.35 0.77
C GLN A 23 -3.60 6.70 1.05
N ARG A 24 -3.17 6.67 2.32
CA ARG A 24 -1.76 6.88 2.68
C ARG A 24 -0.87 5.79 2.10
N MET A 25 -1.30 4.54 2.18
CA MET A 25 -0.62 3.39 1.59
C MET A 25 -0.41 3.58 0.08
N ILE A 26 -1.48 3.89 -0.66
CA ILE A 26 -1.43 4.11 -2.11
C ILE A 26 -0.45 5.25 -2.45
N LYS A 27 -0.52 6.37 -1.73
CA LYS A 27 0.38 7.51 -1.94
C LYS A 27 1.85 7.15 -1.69
N ALA A 28 2.13 6.43 -0.60
CA ALA A 28 3.50 6.02 -0.27
C ALA A 28 4.09 5.08 -1.34
N VAL A 29 3.27 4.20 -1.92
CA VAL A 29 3.67 3.36 -3.05
C VAL A 29 3.90 4.20 -4.30
N ASP A 30 3.03 5.15 -4.61
CA ASP A 30 3.21 6.03 -5.76
C ASP A 30 4.51 6.86 -5.65
N GLU A 31 4.82 7.40 -4.47
CA GLU A 31 6.07 8.11 -4.18
C GLU A 31 7.29 7.18 -4.29
N TYR A 32 7.19 5.95 -3.79
CA TYR A 32 8.25 4.95 -3.91
C TYR A 32 8.54 4.57 -5.36
N LEU A 33 7.50 4.37 -6.17
CA LEU A 33 7.64 4.08 -7.60
C LEU A 33 8.22 5.27 -8.36
N GLU A 34 7.78 6.49 -8.05
CA GLU A 34 8.34 7.72 -8.65
C GLU A 34 9.81 7.91 -8.32
N GLY A 35 10.22 7.59 -7.10
CA GLY A 35 11.63 7.63 -6.68
C GLY A 35 12.52 6.58 -7.36
N GLN A 36 11.94 5.59 -8.02
CA GLN A 36 12.67 4.56 -8.77
C GLN A 36 12.75 4.84 -10.28
N VAL A 37 12.01 5.83 -10.79
CA VAL A 37 12.07 6.20 -12.20
C VAL A 37 13.46 6.70 -12.55
N THR A 38 14.01 6.18 -13.64
CA THR A 38 15.33 6.58 -14.16
C THR A 38 15.22 7.05 -15.61
N GLU A 39 16.30 7.55 -16.19
CA GLU A 39 16.33 7.93 -17.61
C GLU A 39 16.07 6.75 -18.56
N THR A 40 16.35 5.53 -18.11
CA THR A 40 16.22 4.29 -18.90
C THR A 40 15.00 3.46 -18.56
N GLU A 41 14.32 3.75 -17.44
CA GLU A 41 13.22 2.92 -16.95
C GLU A 41 12.05 3.78 -16.49
N SER A 42 10.90 3.55 -17.13
CA SER A 42 9.68 4.29 -16.81
C SER A 42 8.94 3.70 -15.61
N LYS A 43 8.03 4.48 -15.03
CA LYS A 43 7.13 4.01 -13.96
C LYS A 43 6.31 2.79 -14.40
N GLU A 44 5.95 2.70 -15.68
CA GLU A 44 5.19 1.57 -16.23
C GLU A 44 6.05 0.29 -16.30
N ASP A 45 7.33 0.41 -16.63
CA ASP A 45 8.26 -0.72 -16.65
C ASP A 45 8.50 -1.27 -15.24
N ILE A 46 8.70 -0.39 -14.26
CA ILE A 46 8.84 -0.76 -12.85
C ILE A 46 7.57 -1.46 -12.35
N LEU A 47 6.40 -0.90 -12.67
CA LEU A 47 5.11 -1.50 -12.33
C LEU A 47 4.96 -2.88 -12.94
N LYS A 48 5.37 -3.07 -14.20
CA LYS A 48 5.32 -4.37 -14.88
C LYS A 48 6.22 -5.39 -14.20
N LYS A 49 7.42 -5.00 -13.74
CA LYS A 49 8.31 -5.89 -12.97
C LYS A 49 7.66 -6.34 -11.66
N TYR A 50 7.09 -5.42 -10.90
CA TYR A 50 6.35 -5.77 -9.67
C TYR A 50 5.11 -6.59 -9.94
N PHE A 51 4.45 -6.35 -11.07
CA PHE A 51 3.35 -7.17 -11.52
C PHE A 51 3.82 -8.60 -11.78
N GLU A 52 4.95 -8.79 -12.45
CA GLU A 52 5.50 -10.13 -12.67
C GLU A 52 5.97 -10.79 -11.36
N GLU A 53 6.58 -10.03 -10.44
CA GLU A 53 7.12 -10.52 -9.17
C GLU A 53 6.03 -10.88 -8.14
N TYR A 54 5.01 -10.03 -7.98
CA TYR A 54 3.94 -10.25 -6.99
C TYR A 54 2.66 -10.82 -7.57
N GLU A 55 2.45 -10.75 -8.88
CA GLU A 55 1.41 -11.53 -9.58
C GLU A 55 1.92 -12.93 -9.96
N ASP A 56 3.08 -13.38 -9.47
CA ASP A 56 3.48 -14.80 -9.53
C ASP A 56 2.65 -15.71 -8.59
N ILE A 57 1.48 -15.22 -8.17
CA ILE A 57 0.32 -16.01 -7.75
C ILE A 57 -0.56 -16.28 -8.99
N ARG A 58 0.05 -16.71 -10.10
CA ARG A 58 -0.70 -17.17 -11.28
C ARG A 58 -1.01 -18.65 -11.12
N GLU A 59 -2.23 -18.93 -10.63
CA GLU A 59 -3.13 -19.96 -11.21
C GLU A 59 -4.50 -20.06 -10.51
N VAL A 60 -5.02 -18.98 -9.91
CA VAL A 60 -6.42 -18.98 -9.43
C VAL A 60 -7.32 -18.30 -10.47
N PRO A 61 -8.34 -18.99 -11.04
CA PRO A 61 -9.24 -18.44 -12.06
C PRO A 61 -9.88 -17.09 -11.71
N LEU A 62 -10.03 -16.80 -10.40
CA LEU A 62 -10.59 -15.54 -9.91
C LEU A 62 -9.81 -14.31 -10.36
N VAL A 63 -8.47 -14.36 -10.43
CA VAL A 63 -7.64 -13.17 -10.72
C VAL A 63 -7.84 -12.69 -12.17
N LYS A 64 -8.11 -13.59 -13.11
CA LYS A 64 -8.41 -13.25 -14.52
C LYS A 64 -9.76 -12.53 -14.69
N THR A 65 -10.67 -12.67 -13.73
CA THR A 65 -12.00 -12.04 -13.75
C THR A 65 -12.05 -10.70 -13.01
N MET A 66 -10.97 -10.33 -12.32
CA MET A 66 -10.90 -9.06 -11.59
C MET A 66 -10.78 -7.87 -12.55
N LYS A 67 -11.37 -6.74 -12.16
CA LYS A 67 -11.19 -5.49 -12.88
C LYS A 67 -9.75 -5.02 -12.76
N THR A 68 -9.26 -4.31 -13.77
CA THR A 68 -7.90 -3.74 -13.79
C THR A 68 -7.64 -2.83 -12.59
N SER A 69 -8.64 -2.07 -12.13
CA SER A 69 -8.56 -1.25 -10.90
C SER A 69 -8.19 -2.08 -9.68
N ASP A 70 -8.89 -3.19 -9.48
CA ASP A 70 -8.77 -4.01 -8.27
C ASP A 70 -7.43 -4.77 -8.27
N ARG A 71 -6.96 -5.18 -9.46
CA ARG A 71 -5.62 -5.76 -9.64
C ARG A 71 -4.53 -4.75 -9.28
N MET A 72 -4.68 -3.50 -9.72
CA MET A 72 -3.72 -2.45 -9.42
C MET A 72 -3.71 -2.09 -7.92
N GLU A 73 -4.86 -2.03 -7.27
CA GLU A 73 -4.94 -1.82 -5.82
C GLU A 73 -4.27 -2.95 -5.05
N ASN A 74 -4.51 -4.21 -5.44
CA ASN A 74 -3.86 -5.36 -4.83
C ASN A 74 -2.34 -5.34 -5.04
N LEU A 75 -1.87 -4.98 -6.23
CA LEU A 75 -0.45 -4.81 -6.52
C LEU A 75 0.16 -3.75 -5.61
N LYS A 76 -0.46 -2.56 -5.53
CA LYS A 76 0.04 -1.47 -4.67
C LYS A 76 0.07 -1.91 -3.20
N ARG A 77 -0.93 -2.67 -2.74
CA ARG A 77 -0.92 -3.24 -1.39
C ARG A 77 0.23 -4.22 -1.18
N ALA A 78 0.54 -5.07 -2.17
CA ALA A 78 1.67 -5.99 -2.11
C ALA A 78 3.01 -5.25 -2.05
N ILE A 79 3.22 -4.26 -2.93
CA ILE A 79 4.41 -3.39 -2.93
C ILE A 79 4.54 -2.68 -1.58
N TYR A 80 3.44 -2.15 -1.03
CA TYR A 80 3.48 -1.48 0.26
C TYR A 80 3.97 -2.41 1.38
N MET A 81 3.40 -3.61 1.46
CA MET A 81 3.68 -4.53 2.56
C MET A 81 5.10 -5.11 2.50
N ASN A 82 5.62 -5.37 1.29
CA ASN A 82 6.93 -5.99 1.09
C ASN A 82 8.07 -4.98 0.98
N GLU A 83 7.86 -3.83 0.32
CA GLU A 83 8.92 -2.88 0.02
C GLU A 83 8.82 -1.60 0.86
N VAL A 84 7.67 -0.92 0.84
CA VAL A 84 7.54 0.44 1.40
C VAL A 84 7.50 0.41 2.93
N ARG A 85 6.62 -0.38 3.53
CA ARG A 85 6.39 -0.43 4.98
C ARG A 85 7.65 -0.83 5.76
N PRO A 86 8.47 -1.81 5.31
CA PRO A 86 9.74 -2.11 5.97
C PRO A 86 10.72 -0.94 5.93
N LEU A 87 10.76 -0.17 4.83
CA LEU A 87 11.60 1.03 4.72
C LEU A 87 11.11 2.16 5.64
N GLU A 88 9.80 2.39 5.72
CA GLU A 88 9.21 3.36 6.65
C GLU A 88 9.57 3.01 8.10
N LYS A 89 9.37 1.75 8.51
CA LYS A 89 9.70 1.29 9.86
C LYS A 89 11.18 1.42 10.21
N LYS A 90 12.08 1.23 9.23
CA LYS A 90 13.53 1.46 9.43
C LYS A 90 13.80 2.94 9.68
N LYS A 91 13.26 3.83 8.83
CA LYS A 91 13.40 5.29 8.98
C LYS A 91 12.83 5.81 10.30
N GLU A 92 11.72 5.25 10.77
CA GLU A 92 11.14 5.61 12.08
C GLU A 92 12.07 5.25 13.23
N LYS A 93 12.68 4.06 13.20
CA LYS A 93 13.66 3.63 14.21
C LYS A 93 14.89 4.52 14.23
N GLU A 94 15.48 4.80 13.07
CA GLU A 94 16.66 5.67 12.96
C GLU A 94 16.39 7.08 13.52
N LYS A 95 15.19 7.64 13.25
CA LYS A 95 14.78 8.94 13.80
C LYS A 95 14.60 8.91 15.32
N GLU A 96 14.12 7.81 15.89
CA GLU A 96 13.99 7.67 17.35
C GLU A 96 15.35 7.53 18.03
N GLU A 97 16.28 6.79 17.42
CA GLU A 97 17.64 6.62 17.92
C GLU A 97 18.44 7.92 17.88
N THR A 98 18.30 8.70 16.80
CA THR A 98 18.97 10.01 16.68
C THR A 98 18.44 11.03 17.70
N LYS A 99 17.14 10.95 18.07
CA LYS A 99 16.53 11.81 19.11
C LYS A 99 16.90 11.40 20.54
N LYS A 100 17.30 10.16 20.79
CA LYS A 100 17.78 9.68 22.10
C LYS A 100 19.27 9.93 22.31
N ALA A 101 20.02 10.16 21.24
CA ALA A 101 21.45 10.44 21.25
C ALA A 101 21.80 11.95 21.31
N ALA A 102 20.79 12.84 21.23
CA ALA A 102 20.91 14.29 21.37
C ALA A 102 20.34 14.76 22.71
#